data_AF-A0A4Y2J7B3-F1
#
_entry.id   AF-A0A4Y2J7B3-F1
#
_cell.length_a   1.000
_cell.length_b   1.000
_cell.length_c   1.000
_cell.angle_alpha   90.00
_cell.angle_beta   90.00
_cell.angle_gamma   90.00
#
_symmetry.space_group_name_H-M   'P 1'
#
loop_
_entity.id
_entity.type
_entity.pdbx_description
1 polymer ?
#
loop_
_entity_poly.entity_id
_entity_poly.type
_entity_poly.pdbx_seq_one_letter_code
_entity_poly.pdbx_strand_id
1 'polypeptide(L)'
;HFTVLVKNSDSTPRKLQAGVPQGGILAPIIFVLYMNDIPQVRNIMISVYADDTAILSQGKTPDKAIVPFQNYLKYLEAWLVRWKIKLNVDKTEAILFNKKIDDWPKVKVYGTPIEWKKEVKYLGVVLDKQLNFRAHTSLIKEKYNKAFRAQYSLICRNSSLNLNNKVLIYLAYLRPILTYASPIWACTARSNLRSIQVLENKTLRMIANARWYHRNIDIRNALNVLSLQQFIQKLAKIFYGKLPDINNPEITKIPVYDHNDKQNRKRPRMTISL
;
A
#
# COMPACT_ATOMS: atom_id res chain seq x y z
N HIS A 1 -5.13 -12.75 33.36
CA HIS A 1 -6.60 -12.71 33.21
C HIS A 1 -6.96 -11.46 32.43
N PHE A 2 -8.07 -11.44 31.70
CA PHE A 2 -8.58 -10.24 31.06
C PHE A 2 -10.06 -10.04 31.39
N THR A 3 -10.48 -8.78 31.44
CA THR A 3 -11.86 -8.33 31.62
C THR A 3 -12.22 -7.40 30.46
N VAL A 4 -13.50 -7.36 30.09
CA VAL A 4 -14.02 -6.46 29.05
C VAL A 4 -15.01 -5.52 29.72
N LEU A 5 -14.80 -4.21 29.55
CA LEU A 5 -15.70 -3.18 30.07
C LEU A 5 -16.80 -2.89 29.03
N VAL A 6 -18.07 -3.08 29.41
CA VAL A 6 -19.21 -2.69 28.59
C VAL A 6 -20.16 -1.83 29.43
N LYS A 7 -20.40 -0.58 29.02
CA LYS A 7 -21.33 0.36 29.67
C LYS A 7 -21.13 0.45 31.21
N ASN A 8 -19.89 0.55 31.67
CA ASN A 8 -19.47 0.65 33.08
C ASN A 8 -19.56 -0.63 33.93
N SER A 9 -19.77 -1.79 33.31
CA SER A 9 -19.70 -3.08 34.00
C SER A 9 -18.58 -3.94 33.43
N ASP A 10 -17.72 -4.45 34.31
CA ASP A 10 -16.67 -5.40 33.93
C ASP A 10 -17.24 -6.81 33.77
N SER A 11 -16.79 -7.51 32.73
CA SER A 11 -17.03 -8.95 32.61
C SER A 11 -16.31 -9.74 33.71
N THR A 12 -16.76 -10.98 33.96
CA THR A 12 -16.00 -11.89 34.82
C THR A 12 -14.58 -12.12 34.29
N PRO A 13 -13.54 -12.14 35.15
CA PRO A 13 -12.16 -12.33 34.71
C PRO A 13 -11.98 -13.68 34.01
N ARG A 14 -11.50 -13.66 32.77
CA ARG A 14 -11.17 -14.88 32.02
C ARG A 14 -9.68 -15.10 31.95
N LYS A 15 -9.23 -16.35 32.07
CA LYS A 15 -7.82 -16.71 31.91
C LYS A 15 -7.48 -16.71 30.41
N LEU A 16 -6.45 -15.98 30.02
CA LEU A 16 -5.94 -15.99 28.66
C LEU A 16 -5.07 -17.23 28.49
N GLN A 17 -5.50 -18.18 27.66
CA GLN A 17 -4.76 -19.43 27.43
C GLN A 17 -3.71 -19.29 26.33
N ALA A 18 -3.95 -18.42 25.34
CA ALA A 18 -3.04 -18.13 24.24
C ALA A 18 -3.27 -16.71 23.71
N GLY A 19 -2.22 -16.13 23.11
CA GLY A 19 -2.25 -14.80 22.51
C GLY A 19 -1.70 -13.69 23.41
N VAL A 20 -1.44 -12.54 22.80
CA VAL A 20 -1.03 -11.30 23.47
C VAL A 20 -2.21 -10.32 23.52
N PRO A 21 -2.35 -9.52 24.59
CA PRO A 21 -3.43 -8.56 24.70
C PRO A 21 -3.30 -7.46 23.63
N GLN A 22 -4.37 -7.19 22.90
CA GLN A 22 -4.43 -6.08 21.96
C GLN A 22 -4.28 -4.75 22.70
N GLY A 23 -3.45 -3.84 22.19
CA GLY A 23 -3.11 -2.59 22.85
C GLY A 23 -2.03 -2.71 23.94
N GLY A 24 -1.52 -3.92 24.23
CA GLY A 24 -0.36 -4.09 25.09
C GLY A 24 0.90 -3.53 24.45
N ILE A 25 1.68 -2.75 25.22
CA ILE A 25 2.91 -2.10 24.72
C ILE A 25 3.93 -3.12 24.19
N LEU A 26 4.04 -4.28 24.83
CA LEU A 26 4.96 -5.35 24.44
C LEU A 26 4.40 -6.32 23.40
N ALA A 27 3.08 -6.28 23.13
CA ALA A 27 2.43 -7.24 22.24
C ALA A 27 3.06 -7.26 20.82
N PRO A 28 3.37 -6.12 20.18
CA PRO A 28 4.03 -6.13 18.87
C PRO A 28 5.43 -6.74 18.89
N ILE A 29 6.22 -6.47 19.94
CA ILE A 29 7.60 -6.99 20.06
C ILE A 29 7.57 -8.51 20.22
N ILE A 30 6.70 -9.01 21.10
CA ILE A 30 6.52 -10.44 21.33
C ILE A 30 6.06 -11.14 20.03
N PHE A 31 5.14 -10.51 19.29
CA PHE A 31 4.70 -11.05 18.01
C PHE A 31 5.85 -11.14 16.99
N VAL A 32 6.69 -10.10 16.89
CA VAL A 32 7.87 -10.12 16.01
C VAL A 32 8.85 -11.22 16.42
N LEU A 33 9.14 -11.38 17.71
CA LEU A 33 10.01 -12.46 18.22
C LEU A 33 9.44 -13.84 17.90
N TYR A 34 8.13 -14.00 18.01
CA TYR A 34 7.43 -15.26 17.72
C TYR A 34 7.45 -15.62 16.23
N MET A 35 7.48 -14.63 15.34
CA MET A 35 7.57 -14.84 13.88
C MET A 35 9.02 -14.90 13.36
N ASN A 36 10.02 -14.69 14.22
CA ASN A 36 11.40 -14.42 13.81
C ASN A 36 12.10 -15.63 13.16
N ASP A 37 11.67 -16.86 13.48
CA ASP A 37 12.22 -18.09 12.91
C ASP A 37 11.41 -18.61 11.70
N ILE A 38 10.57 -17.76 11.09
CA ILE A 38 9.85 -18.11 9.87
C ILE A 38 10.82 -18.65 8.81
N PRO A 39 10.54 -19.80 8.16
CA PRO A 39 11.50 -20.44 7.29
C PRO A 39 11.92 -19.51 6.14
N GLN A 40 13.22 -19.28 5.99
CA GLN A 40 13.75 -18.52 4.86
C GLN A 40 14.41 -19.48 3.86
N VAL A 41 13.98 -19.42 2.60
CA VAL A 41 14.50 -20.28 1.52
C VAL A 41 15.07 -19.41 0.42
N ARG A 42 16.18 -19.84 -0.17
CA ARG A 42 16.81 -19.15 -1.30
C ARG A 42 15.82 -18.98 -2.45
N ASN A 43 15.82 -17.80 -3.07
CA ASN A 43 14.92 -17.41 -4.18
C ASN A 43 13.44 -17.25 -3.79
N ILE A 44 13.11 -17.27 -2.50
CA ILE A 44 11.81 -16.84 -1.97
C ILE A 44 12.03 -15.58 -1.15
N MET A 45 11.31 -14.52 -1.49
CA MET A 45 11.29 -13.28 -0.74
C MET A 45 10.07 -13.28 0.17
N ILE A 46 10.28 -12.99 1.45
CA ILE A 46 9.22 -12.93 2.46
C ILE A 46 9.18 -11.52 3.01
N SER A 47 7.98 -10.96 3.15
CA SER A 47 7.76 -9.64 3.73
C SER A 47 6.64 -9.75 4.75
N VAL A 48 6.98 -9.61 6.03
CA VAL A 48 6.04 -9.71 7.15
C VAL A 48 5.78 -8.30 7.68
N TYR A 49 4.50 -7.96 7.85
CA TYR A 49 4.06 -6.74 8.50
C TYR A 49 2.89 -7.07 9.42
N ALA A 50 3.15 -7.15 10.73
CA ALA A 50 2.21 -7.74 11.67
C ALA A 50 1.71 -9.11 11.16
N ASP A 51 0.40 -9.34 11.12
CA ASP A 51 -0.21 -10.56 10.60
C ASP A 51 -0.20 -10.66 9.07
N ASP A 52 -0.02 -9.55 8.34
CA ASP A 52 0.06 -9.54 6.88
C ASP A 52 1.43 -10.08 6.41
N THR A 53 1.44 -11.28 5.83
CA THR A 53 2.64 -11.89 5.25
C THR A 53 2.52 -11.99 3.73
N ALA A 54 3.46 -11.40 3.00
CA ALA A 54 3.62 -11.56 1.57
C ALA A 54 4.80 -12.48 1.26
N ILE A 55 4.58 -13.43 0.36
CA ILE A 55 5.60 -14.38 -0.10
C ILE A 55 5.69 -14.22 -1.61
N LEU A 56 6.90 -14.01 -2.12
CA LEU A 56 7.17 -13.77 -3.52
C LEU A 56 8.20 -14.78 -4.03
N SER A 57 7.87 -15.44 -5.13
CA SER A 57 8.78 -16.26 -5.92
C SER A 57 8.94 -15.65 -7.31
N GLN A 58 10.16 -15.73 -7.86
CA GLN A 58 10.47 -15.18 -9.18
C GLN A 58 11.13 -16.23 -10.06
N GLY A 59 10.79 -16.23 -11.35
CA GLY A 59 11.35 -17.15 -12.33
C GLY A 59 11.23 -16.60 -13.75
N LYS A 60 12.11 -17.03 -14.65
CA LYS A 60 12.04 -16.65 -16.08
C LYS A 60 10.79 -17.20 -16.77
N THR A 61 10.25 -18.31 -16.27
CA THR A 61 9.00 -18.93 -16.71
C THR A 61 8.09 -19.13 -15.49
N PRO A 62 6.76 -19.17 -15.67
CA PRO A 62 5.82 -19.39 -14.56
C PRO A 62 6.09 -20.67 -13.79
N ASP A 63 6.43 -21.78 -14.44
CA ASP A 63 6.77 -23.04 -13.74
C ASP A 63 7.98 -22.89 -12.81
N LYS A 64 8.99 -22.14 -13.25
CA LYS A 64 10.18 -21.83 -12.44
C LYS A 64 9.88 -20.90 -11.25
N ALA A 65 8.73 -20.23 -11.24
CA ALA A 65 8.26 -19.47 -10.09
C ALA A 65 7.31 -20.29 -9.21
N ILE A 66 6.36 -21.01 -9.82
CA ILE A 66 5.28 -21.75 -9.14
C ILE A 66 5.81 -22.98 -8.42
N VAL A 67 6.71 -23.78 -9.02
CA VAL A 67 7.21 -25.01 -8.40
C VAL A 67 8.01 -24.72 -7.11
N PRO A 68 8.99 -23.80 -7.10
CA PRO A 68 9.66 -23.43 -5.85
C PRO A 68 8.71 -22.81 -4.82
N PHE A 69 7.74 -22.02 -5.28
CA PHE A 69 6.73 -21.41 -4.41
C PHE A 69 5.86 -22.48 -3.72
N GLN A 70 5.39 -23.48 -4.46
CA GLN A 70 4.59 -24.56 -3.90
C GLN A 70 5.40 -25.42 -2.91
N ASN A 71 6.67 -25.68 -3.19
CA ASN A 71 7.56 -26.39 -2.26
C ASN A 71 7.77 -25.58 -0.98
N TYR A 72 7.96 -24.26 -1.11
CA TYR A 72 8.05 -23.36 0.03
C TYR A 72 6.77 -23.37 0.89
N LEU A 73 5.59 -23.33 0.27
CA LEU A 73 4.31 -23.39 0.99
C LEU A 73 4.20 -24.66 1.85
N LYS A 74 4.69 -25.82 1.40
CA LYS A 74 4.71 -27.05 2.21
C LYS A 74 5.58 -26.91 3.46
N TYR A 75 6.75 -26.28 3.34
CA TYR A 75 7.62 -26.02 4.50
C TYR A 75 6.97 -25.02 5.46
N LEU A 76 6.33 -23.99 4.92
CA LEU A 76 5.60 -23.00 5.70
C LEU A 76 4.42 -23.64 6.46
N GLU A 77 3.66 -24.52 5.83
CA GLU A 77 2.56 -25.27 6.46
C GLU A 77 3.04 -26.07 7.68
N ALA A 78 4.13 -26.82 7.54
CA ALA A 78 4.71 -27.59 8.63
C ALA A 78 5.17 -26.69 9.79
N TRP A 79 5.76 -25.54 9.46
CA TRP A 79 6.17 -24.54 10.46
C TRP A 79 4.97 -23.91 11.17
N LEU A 80 3.92 -23.50 10.44
CA LEU A 80 2.67 -22.97 11.01
C LEU A 80 2.02 -23.96 11.98
N VAL A 81 1.98 -25.25 11.62
CA VAL A 81 1.47 -26.32 12.49
C VAL A 81 2.32 -26.47 13.74
N ARG A 82 3.66 -26.51 13.60
CA ARG A 82 4.61 -26.58 14.74
C ARG A 82 4.42 -25.44 15.72
N TRP A 83 4.27 -24.22 15.21
CA TRP A 83 4.09 -23.02 16.03
C TRP A 83 2.65 -22.83 16.52
N LYS A 84 1.70 -23.64 16.06
CA LYS A 84 0.26 -23.52 16.37
C LYS A 84 -0.37 -22.22 15.84
N ILE A 85 0.11 -21.75 14.70
CA ILE A 85 -0.43 -20.61 13.98
C ILE A 85 -1.49 -21.12 12.99
N LYS A 86 -2.73 -20.67 13.17
CA LYS A 86 -3.81 -21.00 12.25
C LYS A 86 -3.85 -20.01 11.10
N LEU A 87 -3.47 -20.45 9.90
CA LEU A 87 -3.64 -19.66 8.68
C LEU A 87 -5.13 -19.53 8.33
N ASN A 88 -5.54 -18.35 7.93
CA ASN A 88 -6.86 -18.13 7.34
C ASN A 88 -6.79 -18.30 5.82
N VAL A 89 -7.05 -19.52 5.35
CA VAL A 89 -6.99 -19.88 3.93
C VAL A 89 -7.94 -19.03 3.10
N ASP A 90 -9.14 -18.73 3.61
CA ASP A 90 -10.16 -17.94 2.91
C ASP A 90 -9.73 -16.48 2.66
N LYS A 91 -8.90 -15.93 3.57
CA LYS A 91 -8.31 -14.60 3.42
C LYS A 91 -7.00 -14.60 2.62
N THR A 92 -6.45 -15.78 2.32
CA THR A 92 -5.19 -15.88 1.59
C THR A 92 -5.44 -15.63 0.10
N GLU A 93 -4.74 -14.65 -0.47
CA GLU A 93 -4.88 -14.29 -1.88
C GLU A 93 -3.58 -14.59 -2.63
N ALA A 94 -3.69 -15.12 -3.85
CA ALA A 94 -2.55 -15.36 -4.73
C ALA A 94 -2.72 -14.59 -6.05
N ILE A 95 -1.63 -14.03 -6.56
CA ILE A 95 -1.59 -13.32 -7.84
C ILE A 95 -0.34 -13.71 -8.62
N LEU A 96 -0.53 -14.02 -9.90
CA LEU A 96 0.56 -14.35 -10.81
C LEU A 96 0.83 -13.18 -11.76
N PHE A 97 1.97 -12.51 -11.57
CA PHE A 97 2.42 -11.42 -12.43
C PHE A 97 3.04 -11.96 -13.73
N ASN A 98 2.22 -12.11 -14.77
CA ASN A 98 2.67 -12.52 -16.10
C ASN A 98 1.94 -11.70 -17.17
N LYS A 99 2.63 -11.37 -18.26
CA LYS A 99 2.03 -10.70 -19.43
C LYS A 99 1.15 -11.64 -20.24
N LYS A 100 1.43 -12.95 -20.23
CA LYS A 100 0.63 -13.94 -20.93
C LYS A 100 -0.66 -14.27 -20.17
N ILE A 101 -1.70 -14.57 -20.95
CA ILE A 101 -2.99 -15.04 -20.45
C ILE A 101 -3.03 -16.53 -20.73
N ASP A 102 -2.51 -17.32 -19.80
CA ASP A 102 -2.59 -18.78 -19.85
C ASP A 102 -3.20 -19.27 -18.53
N ASP A 103 -3.82 -20.44 -18.56
CA ASP A 103 -4.32 -21.13 -17.37
C ASP A 103 -3.17 -21.87 -16.70
N TRP A 104 -2.67 -21.30 -15.60
CA TRP A 104 -1.52 -21.82 -14.87
C TRP A 104 -1.99 -22.66 -13.68
N PRO A 105 -1.26 -23.74 -13.34
CA PRO A 105 -1.62 -24.58 -12.20
C PRO A 105 -1.73 -23.73 -10.93
N LYS A 106 -2.82 -23.95 -10.19
CA LYS A 106 -3.11 -23.26 -8.93
C LYS A 106 -2.15 -23.74 -7.86
N VAL A 107 -1.76 -22.80 -7.00
CA VAL A 107 -1.02 -23.13 -5.78
C VAL A 107 -1.98 -23.69 -4.75
N LYS A 108 -1.52 -24.62 -3.92
CA LYS A 108 -2.31 -25.27 -2.88
C LYS A 108 -1.74 -24.92 -1.53
N VAL A 109 -2.62 -24.64 -0.57
CA VAL A 109 -2.28 -24.46 0.84
C VAL A 109 -3.17 -25.38 1.67
N TYR A 110 -2.56 -26.24 2.49
CA TYR A 110 -3.23 -27.33 3.21
C TYR A 110 -4.09 -28.22 2.29
N GLY A 111 -3.61 -28.44 1.05
CA GLY A 111 -4.33 -29.20 0.03
C GLY A 111 -5.44 -28.43 -0.69
N THR A 112 -5.87 -27.28 -0.17
CA THR A 112 -6.89 -26.42 -0.79
C THR A 112 -6.28 -25.57 -1.91
N PRO A 113 -6.80 -25.61 -3.15
CA PRO A 113 -6.30 -24.75 -4.22
C PRO A 113 -6.69 -23.28 -3.99
N ILE A 114 -5.73 -22.38 -4.17
CA ILE A 114 -5.95 -20.93 -4.12
C ILE A 114 -6.09 -20.40 -5.54
N GLU A 115 -7.18 -19.68 -5.78
CA GLU A 115 -7.46 -19.07 -7.08
C GLU A 115 -6.52 -17.90 -7.38
N TRP A 116 -6.06 -17.82 -8.63
CA TRP A 116 -5.30 -16.68 -9.11
C TRP A 116 -6.21 -15.46 -9.25
N LYS A 117 -6.05 -14.49 -8.36
CA LYS A 117 -6.77 -13.20 -8.46
C LYS A 117 -6.11 -12.29 -9.49
N LYS A 118 -6.93 -11.45 -10.12
CA LYS A 118 -6.45 -10.40 -11.05
C LYS A 118 -5.90 -9.19 -10.32
N GLU A 119 -6.36 -8.98 -9.08
CA GLU A 119 -6.02 -7.85 -8.22
C GLU A 119 -5.92 -8.36 -6.78
N VAL A 120 -4.89 -7.91 -6.05
CA VAL A 120 -4.67 -8.22 -4.64
C VAL A 120 -4.36 -6.93 -3.89
N LYS A 121 -4.87 -6.82 -2.67
CA LYS A 121 -4.60 -5.67 -1.80
C LYS A 121 -3.55 -6.04 -0.75
N TYR A 122 -2.42 -5.34 -0.76
CA TYR A 122 -1.34 -5.51 0.21
C TYR A 122 -0.98 -4.16 0.83
N LEU A 123 -1.03 -4.06 2.16
CA LEU A 123 -0.72 -2.82 2.92
C LEU A 123 -1.38 -1.57 2.33
N GLY A 124 -2.66 -1.67 1.96
CA GLY A 124 -3.44 -0.56 1.41
C GLY A 124 -3.17 -0.24 -0.08
N VAL A 125 -2.21 -0.89 -0.73
CA VAL A 125 -1.93 -0.78 -2.16
C VAL A 125 -2.60 -1.92 -2.91
N VAL A 126 -3.27 -1.61 -4.02
CA VAL A 126 -3.90 -2.63 -4.88
C VAL A 126 -2.95 -2.91 -6.03
N LEU A 127 -2.50 -4.16 -6.13
CA LEU A 127 -1.63 -4.66 -7.19
C LEU A 127 -2.48 -5.41 -8.20
N ASP A 128 -2.57 -4.90 -9.42
CA ASP A 128 -3.17 -5.61 -10.54
C ASP A 128 -2.14 -6.48 -11.26
N LYS A 129 -2.61 -7.53 -11.96
CA LYS A 129 -1.76 -8.49 -12.69
C LYS A 129 -0.73 -7.83 -13.62
N GLN A 130 -1.07 -6.67 -14.19
CA GLN A 130 -0.21 -5.95 -15.13
C GLN A 130 0.63 -4.85 -14.48
N LEU A 131 0.46 -4.61 -13.18
CA LEU A 131 1.05 -3.50 -12.43
C LEU A 131 0.78 -2.14 -13.10
N ASN A 132 -0.44 -1.96 -13.63
CA ASN A 132 -0.89 -0.70 -14.22
C ASN A 132 -1.50 0.27 -13.19
N PHE A 133 -1.81 -0.20 -11.99
CA PHE A 133 -2.38 0.49 -10.83
C PHE A 133 -3.67 1.26 -11.12
N ARG A 134 -4.44 0.84 -12.14
CA ARG A 134 -5.73 1.45 -12.49
C ARG A 134 -6.75 1.24 -11.37
N ALA A 135 -6.86 0.01 -10.87
CA ALA A 135 -7.74 -0.32 -9.76
C ALA A 135 -7.38 0.46 -8.49
N HIS A 136 -6.08 0.54 -8.18
CA HIS A 136 -5.58 1.34 -7.06
C HIS A 136 -5.95 2.83 -7.20
N THR A 137 -5.73 3.40 -8.38
CA THR A 137 -6.09 4.80 -8.66
C THR A 137 -7.60 5.04 -8.50
N SER A 138 -8.43 4.10 -8.95
CA SER A 138 -9.89 4.17 -8.74
C SER A 138 -10.26 4.16 -7.26
N LEU A 139 -9.65 3.28 -6.46
CA LEU A 139 -9.85 3.23 -5.02
C LEU A 139 -9.43 4.53 -4.32
N ILE A 140 -8.27 5.10 -4.70
CA ILE A 140 -7.81 6.40 -4.17
C ILE A 140 -8.85 7.49 -4.46
N LYS A 141 -9.35 7.57 -5.69
CA LYS A 141 -10.37 8.56 -6.08
C LYS A 141 -11.66 8.38 -5.28
N GLU A 142 -12.10 7.15 -5.06
CA GLU A 142 -13.30 6.86 -4.26
C GLU A 142 -13.12 7.31 -2.80
N LYS A 143 -12.00 6.92 -2.16
CA LYS A 143 -11.65 7.34 -0.80
C LYS A 143 -11.55 8.86 -0.69
N TYR A 144 -10.89 9.49 -1.65
CA TYR A 144 -10.79 10.95 -1.72
C TYR A 144 -12.16 11.61 -1.80
N ASN A 145 -13.03 11.15 -2.69
CA ASN A 145 -14.36 11.73 -2.85
C ASN A 145 -15.22 11.55 -1.59
N LYS A 146 -15.11 10.43 -0.87
CA LYS A 146 -15.78 10.25 0.42
C LYS A 146 -15.26 11.24 1.47
N ALA A 147 -13.93 11.34 1.61
CA ALA A 147 -13.29 12.28 2.54
C ALA A 147 -13.61 13.75 2.20
N PHE A 148 -13.57 14.10 0.92
CA PHE A 148 -13.92 15.43 0.42
C PHE A 148 -15.38 15.78 0.70
N ARG A 149 -16.31 14.84 0.49
CA ARG A 149 -17.73 15.04 0.81
C ARG A 149 -17.95 15.28 2.30
N ALA A 150 -17.26 14.54 3.16
CA ALA A 150 -17.33 14.76 4.61
C ALA A 150 -16.85 16.15 5.03
N GLN A 151 -15.88 16.72 4.31
CA GLN A 151 -15.35 18.08 4.56
C GLN A 151 -15.98 19.15 3.67
N TYR A 152 -17.02 18.81 2.90
CA TYR A 152 -17.55 19.71 1.86
C TYR A 152 -18.06 21.03 2.44
N SER A 153 -18.76 20.99 3.57
CA SER A 153 -19.27 22.19 4.26
C SER A 153 -18.17 23.16 4.70
N LEU A 154 -16.96 22.67 4.94
CA LEU A 154 -15.80 23.49 5.35
C LEU A 154 -15.02 24.05 4.16
N ILE A 155 -14.97 23.31 3.04
CA ILE A 155 -14.14 23.67 1.88
C ILE A 155 -14.95 24.44 0.83
N CYS A 156 -16.29 24.33 0.83
CA CYS A 156 -17.12 24.95 -0.19
C CYS A 156 -16.94 26.48 -0.26
N ARG A 157 -17.35 27.05 -1.40
CA ARG A 157 -17.21 28.48 -1.70
C ARG A 157 -17.91 29.37 -0.68
N ASN A 158 -19.04 28.91 -0.17
CA ASN A 158 -19.89 29.65 0.77
C ASN A 158 -19.49 29.43 2.23
N SER A 159 -18.49 28.59 2.50
CA SER A 159 -18.00 28.38 3.86
C SER A 159 -17.33 29.66 4.38
N SER A 160 -17.69 30.06 5.61
CA SER A 160 -17.10 31.19 6.35
C SER A 160 -15.65 30.96 6.76
N LEU A 161 -15.13 29.75 6.57
CA LEU A 161 -13.77 29.39 6.93
C LEU A 161 -12.74 30.20 6.10
N ASN A 162 -11.70 30.70 6.76
CA ASN A 162 -10.64 31.45 6.09
C ASN A 162 -9.88 30.58 5.06
N LEU A 163 -9.36 31.20 4.01
CA LEU A 163 -8.64 30.56 2.90
C LEU A 163 -7.50 29.66 3.41
N ASN A 164 -6.70 30.16 4.36
CA ASN A 164 -5.58 29.40 4.93
C ASN A 164 -6.04 28.10 5.61
N ASN A 165 -7.16 28.14 6.33
CA ASN A 165 -7.71 26.96 6.99
C ASN A 165 -8.29 25.96 5.97
N LYS A 166 -8.91 26.45 4.88
CA LYS A 166 -9.35 25.58 3.76
C LYS A 166 -8.17 24.89 3.08
N VAL A 167 -7.07 25.62 2.85
CA VAL A 167 -5.81 25.06 2.32
C VAL A 167 -5.22 24.04 3.29
N LEU A 168 -5.24 24.34 4.61
CA LEU A 168 -4.76 23.43 5.64
C LEU A 168 -5.53 22.10 5.63
N ILE A 169 -6.87 22.13 5.57
CA ILE A 169 -7.69 20.90 5.46
C ILE A 169 -7.27 20.10 4.24
N TYR A 170 -7.09 20.76 3.09
CA TYR A 170 -6.63 20.07 1.89
C TYR A 170 -5.24 19.43 2.08
N LEU A 171 -4.25 20.19 2.58
CA LEU A 171 -2.87 19.71 2.73
C LEU A 171 -2.72 18.62 3.80
N ALA A 172 -3.42 18.75 4.94
CA ALA A 172 -3.27 17.86 6.08
C ALA A 172 -4.16 16.61 6.00
N TYR A 173 -5.34 16.70 5.37
CA TYR A 173 -6.31 15.60 5.37
C TYR A 173 -6.54 14.99 3.98
N LEU A 174 -6.77 15.82 2.95
CA LEU A 174 -7.16 15.30 1.63
C LEU A 174 -5.95 14.87 0.78
N ARG A 175 -4.88 15.65 0.77
CA ARG A 175 -3.67 15.39 -0.03
C ARG A 175 -2.96 14.08 0.36
N PRO A 176 -2.86 13.70 1.64
CA PRO A 176 -2.28 12.40 2.03
C PRO A 176 -3.02 11.21 1.42
N ILE A 177 -4.35 11.30 1.27
CA ILE A 177 -5.14 10.24 0.62
C ILE A 177 -4.73 10.06 -0.84
N LEU A 178 -4.48 11.17 -1.56
CA LEU A 178 -4.05 11.13 -2.97
C LEU A 178 -2.61 10.66 -3.16
N THR A 179 -1.77 10.80 -2.14
CA THR A 179 -0.31 10.63 -2.24
C THR A 179 0.20 9.39 -1.49
N TYR A 180 -0.70 8.67 -0.81
CA TYR A 180 -0.41 7.41 -0.15
C TYR A 180 0.25 6.42 -1.10
N ALA A 181 1.39 5.86 -0.71
CA ALA A 181 2.20 4.93 -1.50
C ALA A 181 2.62 5.45 -2.91
N SER A 182 2.56 6.77 -3.15
CA SER A 182 2.87 7.36 -4.45
C SER A 182 4.27 7.09 -5.00
N PRO A 183 5.34 6.90 -4.21
CA PRO A 183 6.64 6.45 -4.73
C PRO A 183 6.57 5.15 -5.55
N ILE A 184 5.60 4.28 -5.25
CA ILE A 184 5.45 2.96 -5.88
C ILE A 184 4.63 3.05 -7.17
N TRP A 185 3.46 3.69 -7.12
CA TRP A 185 2.49 3.66 -8.23
C TRP A 185 2.51 4.90 -9.13
N ALA A 186 3.11 6.02 -8.73
CA ALA A 186 2.99 7.25 -9.51
C ALA A 186 3.78 7.25 -10.83
N CYS A 187 4.80 6.38 -10.96
CA CYS A 187 5.49 6.15 -12.23
C CYS A 187 4.65 5.35 -13.27
N THR A 188 3.41 4.99 -12.97
CA THR A 188 2.59 4.15 -13.86
C THR A 188 2.05 4.94 -15.06
N ALA A 189 0.88 4.57 -15.60
CA ALA A 189 0.31 5.25 -16.75
C ALA A 189 0.09 6.75 -16.46
N ARG A 190 0.53 7.64 -17.37
CA ARG A 190 0.36 9.10 -17.22
C ARG A 190 -1.11 9.49 -17.04
N SER A 191 -2.02 8.71 -17.62
CA SER A 191 -3.47 8.84 -17.47
C SER A 191 -3.93 8.72 -16.02
N ASN A 192 -3.35 7.80 -15.23
CA ASN A 192 -3.69 7.62 -13.82
C ASN A 192 -3.31 8.87 -13.01
N LEU A 193 -2.07 9.33 -13.15
CA LEU A 193 -1.59 10.53 -12.47
C LEU A 193 -2.40 11.77 -12.86
N ARG A 194 -2.71 11.93 -14.16
CA ARG A 194 -3.57 13.02 -14.65
C ARG A 194 -4.95 12.97 -14.01
N SER A 195 -5.54 11.78 -13.84
CA SER A 195 -6.86 11.64 -13.21
C SER A 195 -6.87 12.09 -11.74
N ILE A 196 -5.77 11.88 -11.01
CA ILE A 196 -5.60 12.34 -9.63
C ILE A 196 -5.35 13.86 -9.59
N GLN A 197 -4.52 14.39 -10.50
CA GLN A 197 -4.28 15.83 -10.62
C GLN A 197 -5.57 16.60 -10.89
N VAL A 198 -6.53 16.02 -11.63
CA VAL A 198 -7.85 16.63 -11.86
C VAL A 198 -8.61 16.81 -10.54
N LEU A 199 -8.54 15.87 -9.59
CA LEU A 199 -9.18 16.01 -8.28
C LEU A 199 -8.56 17.14 -7.46
N GLU A 200 -7.22 17.20 -7.40
CA GLU A 200 -6.49 18.30 -6.76
C GLU A 200 -6.90 19.65 -7.35
N ASN A 201 -6.88 19.78 -8.69
CA ASN A 201 -7.22 21.03 -9.37
C ASN A 201 -8.68 21.46 -9.08
N LYS A 202 -9.62 20.51 -9.05
CA LYS A 202 -11.02 20.81 -8.69
C LYS A 202 -11.13 21.34 -7.27
N THR A 203 -10.45 20.72 -6.32
CA THR A 203 -10.48 21.14 -4.92
C THR A 203 -9.81 22.49 -4.71
N LEU A 204 -8.64 22.74 -5.29
CA LEU A 204 -7.95 24.04 -5.19
C LEU A 204 -8.77 25.17 -5.84
N ARG A 205 -9.42 24.91 -6.98
CA ARG A 205 -10.35 25.87 -7.59
C ARG A 205 -11.53 26.21 -6.70
N MET A 206 -12.04 25.23 -5.94
CA MET A 206 -13.14 25.45 -5.01
C MET A 206 -12.69 26.30 -3.82
N ILE A 207 -11.51 26.00 -3.26
CA ILE A 207 -10.89 26.74 -2.16
C ILE A 207 -10.64 28.20 -2.53
N ALA A 208 -10.03 28.45 -3.70
CA ALA A 208 -9.73 29.80 -4.19
C ALA A 208 -10.93 30.55 -4.78
N ASN A 209 -12.14 29.96 -4.76
CA ASN A 209 -13.32 30.47 -5.45
C ASN A 209 -13.04 30.89 -6.92
N ALA A 210 -12.22 30.10 -7.61
CA ALA A 210 -11.67 30.50 -8.91
C ALA A 210 -12.71 30.34 -10.04
N ARG A 211 -12.79 31.36 -10.90
CA ARG A 211 -13.52 31.33 -12.18
C ARG A 211 -12.87 30.41 -13.23
N TRP A 212 -13.61 30.08 -14.28
CA TRP A 212 -13.23 29.10 -15.31
C TRP A 212 -11.92 29.47 -16.06
N TYR A 213 -11.71 30.75 -16.34
CA TYR A 213 -10.55 31.26 -17.10
C TYR A 213 -9.25 31.37 -16.28
N HIS A 214 -9.31 31.33 -14.94
CA HIS A 214 -8.08 31.31 -14.14
C HIS A 214 -7.30 30.03 -14.42
N ARG A 215 -5.99 30.11 -14.65
CA ARG A 215 -5.18 28.93 -14.93
C ARG A 215 -4.87 28.19 -13.63
N ASN A 216 -4.79 26.86 -13.69
CA ASN A 216 -4.48 26.03 -12.51
C ASN A 216 -3.09 26.31 -11.92
N ILE A 217 -2.16 26.84 -12.71
CA ILE A 217 -0.82 27.22 -12.26
C ILE A 217 -0.92 28.47 -11.38
N ASP A 218 -1.61 29.51 -11.86
CA ASP A 218 -1.79 30.77 -11.12
C ASP A 218 -2.49 30.53 -9.77
N ILE A 219 -3.53 29.68 -9.75
CA ILE A 219 -4.24 29.31 -8.50
C ILE A 219 -3.29 28.62 -7.51
N ARG A 220 -2.46 27.68 -7.98
CA ARG A 220 -1.50 26.98 -7.10
C ARG A 220 -0.46 27.92 -6.54
N ASN A 221 0.06 28.83 -7.37
CA ASN A 221 1.03 29.83 -6.94
C ASN A 221 0.42 30.79 -5.91
N ALA A 222 -0.81 31.25 -6.13
CA ALA A 222 -1.54 32.12 -5.20
C ALA A 222 -1.81 31.45 -3.84
N LEU A 223 -2.12 30.14 -3.85
CA LEU A 223 -2.33 29.37 -2.62
C LEU A 223 -1.02 28.85 -1.98
N ASN A 224 0.14 29.10 -2.60
CA ASN A 224 1.45 28.57 -2.20
C ASN A 224 1.46 27.03 -2.03
N VAL A 225 0.80 26.31 -2.95
CA VAL A 225 0.71 24.84 -2.93
C VAL A 225 1.60 24.24 -4.02
N LEU A 226 2.57 23.40 -3.63
CA LEU A 226 3.36 22.61 -4.58
C LEU A 226 2.44 21.79 -5.49
N SER A 227 2.82 21.60 -6.76
CA SER A 227 2.10 20.65 -7.64
C SER A 227 2.11 19.24 -7.08
N LEU A 228 1.07 18.44 -7.36
CA LEU A 228 1.07 17.02 -7.02
C LEU A 228 2.31 16.29 -7.51
N GLN A 229 2.73 16.54 -8.74
CA GLN A 229 3.90 15.90 -9.36
C GLN A 229 5.18 16.23 -8.59
N GLN A 230 5.45 17.52 -8.31
CA GLN A 230 6.61 17.92 -7.49
C GLN A 230 6.54 17.35 -6.07
N PHE A 231 5.35 17.28 -5.47
CA PHE A 231 5.19 16.72 -4.14
C PHE A 231 5.44 15.20 -4.13
N ILE A 232 4.96 14.47 -5.13
CA ILE A 232 5.24 13.04 -5.31
C ILE A 232 6.73 12.81 -5.57
N GLN A 233 7.38 13.62 -6.41
CA GLN A 233 8.83 13.57 -6.61
C GLN A 233 9.57 13.78 -5.28
N LYS A 234 9.16 14.76 -4.47
CA LYS A 234 9.73 15.00 -3.14
C LYS A 234 9.56 13.77 -2.24
N LEU A 235 8.37 13.17 -2.20
CA LEU A 235 8.12 11.94 -1.45
C LEU A 235 8.98 10.78 -1.95
N ALA A 236 9.13 10.62 -3.26
CA ALA A 236 9.97 9.59 -3.86
C ALA A 236 11.45 9.78 -3.52
N LYS A 237 11.98 11.01 -3.61
CA LYS A 237 13.36 11.33 -3.22
C LYS A 237 13.62 11.00 -1.75
N ILE A 238 12.71 11.37 -0.85
CA ILE A 238 12.83 11.04 0.58
C ILE A 238 12.74 9.52 0.79
N PHE A 239 11.78 8.85 0.14
CA PHE A 239 11.57 7.41 0.29
C PHE A 239 12.78 6.60 -0.17
N TYR A 240 13.26 6.85 -1.39
CA TYR A 240 14.40 6.13 -1.96
C TYR A 240 15.74 6.56 -1.35
N GLY A 241 15.86 7.83 -0.94
CA GLY A 241 17.06 8.35 -0.27
C GLY A 241 17.29 7.77 1.12
N LYS A 242 16.22 7.36 1.82
CA LYS A 242 16.32 6.68 3.13
C LYS A 242 16.63 5.19 3.03
N LEU A 243 16.46 4.56 1.87
CA LEU A 243 16.68 3.10 1.74
C LEU A 243 18.10 2.65 2.12
N PRO A 244 19.18 3.36 1.76
CA PRO A 244 20.54 2.99 2.16
C PRO A 244 20.79 3.05 3.67
N ASP A 245 20.06 3.91 4.39
CA ASP A 245 20.23 4.12 5.84
C ASP A 245 19.52 3.02 6.66
N ILE A 246 18.66 2.21 6.04
CA ILE A 246 17.93 1.15 6.74
C ILE A 246 18.81 -0.09 6.83
N ASN A 247 19.19 -0.46 8.05
CA ASN A 247 19.95 -1.67 8.34
C ASN A 247 19.07 -2.93 8.21
N ASN A 248 18.70 -3.28 6.98
CA ASN A 248 17.94 -4.49 6.66
C ASN A 248 18.56 -5.22 5.46
N PRO A 249 18.98 -6.49 5.62
CA PRO A 249 19.67 -7.25 4.58
C PRO A 249 18.80 -7.55 3.34
N GLU A 250 17.47 -7.49 3.44
CA GLU A 250 16.58 -7.64 2.28
C GLU A 250 16.48 -6.34 1.48
N ILE A 251 16.62 -5.18 2.13
CA ILE A 251 16.59 -3.87 1.46
C ILE A 251 17.87 -3.64 0.67
N THR A 252 19.02 -4.07 1.19
CA THR A 252 20.30 -3.99 0.48
C THR A 252 20.36 -4.87 -0.77
N LYS A 253 19.56 -5.94 -0.83
CA LYS A 253 19.39 -6.79 -2.03
C LYS A 253 18.54 -6.14 -3.12
N ILE A 254 17.81 -5.05 -2.82
CA ILE A 254 16.99 -4.37 -3.82
C ILE A 254 17.92 -3.74 -4.87
N PRO A 255 17.78 -4.09 -6.16
CA PRO A 255 18.67 -3.59 -7.19
C PRO A 255 18.56 -2.05 -7.28
N VAL A 256 19.70 -1.39 -7.12
CA VAL A 256 19.86 0.03 -7.41
C VAL A 256 20.00 0.17 -8.91
N TYR A 257 19.01 0.75 -9.57
CA TYR A 257 19.07 1.09 -10.99
C TYR A 257 19.01 2.60 -11.18
N ASP A 258 19.67 3.08 -12.24
CA ASP A 258 19.59 4.47 -12.64
C ASP A 258 18.17 4.78 -13.12
N HIS A 259 17.60 5.83 -12.55
CA HIS A 259 16.27 6.31 -12.90
C HIS A 259 16.29 7.16 -14.18
N ASN A 260 17.47 7.60 -14.63
CA ASN A 260 17.68 8.31 -15.89
C ASN A 260 17.86 7.36 -17.09
N ASP A 261 18.08 6.06 -16.84
CA ASP A 261 18.21 5.07 -17.90
C ASP A 261 16.88 4.90 -18.65
N LYS A 262 16.89 5.23 -19.94
CA LYS A 262 15.72 5.18 -20.84
C LYS A 262 15.43 3.74 -21.26
N GLN A 263 15.20 2.84 -20.30
CA GLN A 263 14.72 1.51 -20.62
C GLN A 263 13.25 1.54 -21.05
N ASN A 264 12.87 0.65 -21.97
CA ASN A 264 11.49 0.43 -22.41
C ASN A 264 10.53 -0.09 -21.30
N ARG A 265 10.98 -0.16 -20.04
CA ARG A 265 10.19 -0.64 -18.90
C ARG A 265 10.21 0.41 -17.80
N LYS A 266 9.03 0.96 -17.50
CA LYS A 266 8.87 1.88 -16.36
C LYS A 266 9.11 1.14 -15.05
N ARG A 267 9.93 1.71 -14.17
CA ARG A 267 10.26 1.13 -12.87
C ARG A 267 10.00 2.15 -11.74
N PRO A 268 9.71 1.71 -10.50
CA PRO A 268 9.32 2.61 -9.41
C PRO A 268 10.24 3.82 -9.14
N ARG A 269 11.58 3.68 -9.24
CA ARG A 269 12.53 4.78 -8.98
C ARG A 269 12.49 5.90 -10.02
N MET A 270 11.89 5.67 -11.20
CA MET A 270 11.65 6.74 -12.17
C MET A 270 10.62 7.78 -11.65
N THR A 271 9.92 7.50 -10.55
CA THR A 271 9.12 8.50 -9.82
C THR A 271 9.97 9.69 -9.33
N ILE A 272 11.30 9.52 -9.17
CA ILE A 272 12.23 10.59 -8.78
C ILE A 272 12.31 11.68 -9.86
N SER A 273 12.20 11.29 -11.13
CA SER A 273 12.33 12.16 -12.32
C SER A 273 10.98 12.43 -13.00
N LEU A 274 9.87 12.28 -12.27
CA LEU A 274 8.50 12.30 -12.80
C LEU A 274 8.16 13.50 -13.67
#